data_AF-A0A2J6P157-F1
#
_entry.id   AF-A0A2J6P157-F1
#
_cell.length_a   1.000
_cell.length_b   1.000
_cell.length_c   1.000
_cell.angle_alpha   90.00
_cell.angle_beta   90.00
_cell.angle_gamma   90.00
#
_symmetry.space_group_name_H-M   'P 1'
#
loop_
_entity.id
_entity.type
_entity.pdbx_description
1 polymer ?
#
loop_
_entity_poly.entity_id
_entity_poly.type
_entity_poly.pdbx_seq_one_letter_code
_entity_poly.pdbx_strand_id
1 'polypeptide(L)'
;MKKSIFWMLFITIGLTLAAIFDGLNNQDMTEPKNHLLEFNPMKYNTYQKGQCTYYVFDKVREDHHQIANSWHDAKDWAKNAKKDQYKVNQHPKEGAILQTTEGKYGHVAYIEKVNDDQSLYVSEMNFKKPYEISNRTIPANDVDQYQYIHPKENKHMS
;
A
#
# COMPACT_ATOMS: atom_id res chain seq x y z
N MET A 1 2.24 66.77 5.72
CA MET A 1 1.15 65.77 5.78
C MET A 1 1.08 64.80 4.59
N LYS A 2 1.86 64.95 3.50
CA LYS A 2 1.78 64.05 2.32
C LYS A 2 2.65 62.79 2.38
N LYS A 3 3.72 62.76 3.19
CA LYS A 3 4.65 61.61 3.30
C LYS A 3 4.06 60.39 4.03
N SER A 4 3.19 60.59 5.01
CA SER A 4 2.55 59.51 5.78
C SER A 4 1.46 58.77 4.99
N ILE A 5 0.74 59.46 4.10
CA ILE A 5 -0.25 58.86 3.21
C ILE A 5 0.41 57.90 2.22
N PHE A 6 1.59 58.25 1.71
CA PHE A 6 2.34 57.38 0.79
C PHE A 6 2.79 56.08 1.47
N TRP A 7 3.26 56.16 2.72
CA TRP A 7 3.64 54.99 3.50
C TRP A 7 2.45 54.07 3.83
N MET A 8 1.29 54.65 4.12
CA MET A 8 0.08 53.89 4.41
C MET A 8 -0.42 53.10 3.18
N LEU A 9 -0.34 53.70 2.00
CA LEU A 9 -0.69 53.05 0.73
C LEU A 9 0.26 51.89 0.38
N PHE A 10 1.57 52.02 0.65
CA PHE A 10 2.50 50.92 0.41
C PHE A 10 2.27 49.73 1.35
N ILE A 11 1.90 49.98 2.61
CA ILE A 11 1.60 48.92 3.58
C ILE A 11 0.33 48.16 3.18
N THR A 12 -0.72 48.85 2.75
CA THR A 12 -1.96 48.18 2.31
C THR A 12 -1.77 47.41 1.00
N ILE A 13 -0.98 47.94 0.05
CA ILE A 13 -0.63 47.21 -1.18
C ILE A 13 0.23 45.97 -0.86
N GLY A 14 1.18 46.08 0.07
CA GLY A 14 1.99 44.94 0.51
C GLY A 14 1.18 43.83 1.18
N LEU A 15 0.24 44.18 2.07
CA LEU A 15 -0.63 43.20 2.73
C LEU A 15 -1.59 42.51 1.75
N THR A 16 -2.12 43.25 0.78
CA THR A 16 -2.99 42.67 -0.25
C THR A 16 -2.21 41.76 -1.21
N LEU A 17 -0.99 42.12 -1.61
CA LEU A 17 -0.13 41.27 -2.42
C LEU A 17 0.30 39.99 -1.69
N ALA A 18 0.59 40.06 -0.38
CA ALA A 18 0.89 38.87 0.43
C ALA A 18 -0.31 37.92 0.52
N ALA A 19 -1.51 38.45 0.75
CA ALA A 19 -2.74 37.65 0.77
C ALA A 19 -3.07 37.02 -0.60
N ILE A 20 -2.79 37.72 -1.70
CA ILE A 20 -2.95 37.18 -3.06
C ILE A 20 -1.90 36.10 -3.34
N PHE A 21 -0.65 36.26 -2.87
CA PHE A 21 0.41 35.27 -3.03
C PHE A 21 0.13 33.99 -2.21
N ASP A 22 -0.27 34.13 -0.95
CA ASP A 22 -0.73 33.01 -0.11
C ASP A 22 -1.96 32.32 -0.71
N GLY A 23 -2.88 33.09 -1.29
CA GLY A 23 -4.05 32.57 -1.99
C GLY A 23 -3.72 31.82 -3.29
N LEU A 24 -2.69 32.22 -4.02
CA LEU A 24 -2.23 31.54 -5.25
C LEU A 24 -1.44 30.25 -4.94
N ASN A 25 -0.71 30.22 -3.82
CA ASN A 25 0.10 29.07 -3.43
C ASN A 25 -0.72 27.99 -2.68
N ASN A 26 -1.89 28.35 -2.14
CA ASN A 26 -2.86 27.40 -1.59
C ASN A 26 -3.70 26.75 -2.70
N GLN A 27 -3.10 25.81 -3.41
CA GLN A 27 -3.79 24.87 -4.31
C GLN A 27 -4.72 23.87 -3.58
N ASP A 28 -4.89 23.99 -2.25
CA ASP A 28 -5.57 23.00 -1.41
C ASP A 28 -7.09 23.25 -1.23
N MET A 29 -7.67 24.28 -1.86
CA MET A 29 -9.11 24.59 -1.70
C MET A 29 -9.93 24.56 -2.99
N THR A 30 -9.38 24.09 -4.12
CA THR A 30 -10.09 24.11 -5.41
C THR A 30 -10.63 22.76 -5.90
N GLU A 31 -10.44 21.66 -5.19
CA GLU A 31 -11.15 20.42 -5.51
C GLU A 31 -11.98 19.91 -4.33
N PRO A 32 -13.33 19.93 -4.40
CA PRO A 32 -14.11 19.01 -3.60
C PRO A 32 -13.72 17.61 -4.06
N LYS A 33 -12.91 16.89 -3.26
CA LYS A 33 -12.71 15.46 -3.45
C LYS A 33 -14.08 14.82 -3.33
N ASN A 34 -14.69 14.51 -4.47
CA ASN A 34 -15.96 13.80 -4.53
C ASN A 34 -15.73 12.38 -3.99
N HIS A 35 -15.87 12.20 -2.66
CA HIS A 35 -15.74 10.92 -1.96
C HIS A 35 -16.68 9.82 -2.51
N LEU A 36 -17.64 10.18 -3.35
CA LEU A 36 -18.55 9.26 -4.06
C LEU A 36 -17.84 8.33 -5.06
N LEU A 37 -16.65 8.69 -5.55
CA LEU A 37 -15.87 7.89 -6.53
C LEU A 37 -14.54 7.40 -5.98
N GLU A 38 -14.29 7.57 -4.68
CA GLU A 38 -13.02 7.17 -4.07
C GLU A 38 -13.01 5.66 -3.82
N PHE A 39 -12.52 4.92 -4.81
CA PHE A 39 -12.37 3.47 -4.71
C PHE A 39 -11.19 3.12 -3.80
N ASN A 40 -11.50 2.77 -2.55
CA ASN A 40 -10.53 2.20 -1.62
C ASN A 40 -10.59 0.66 -1.71
N PRO A 41 -9.62 0.00 -2.38
CA PRO A 41 -9.63 -1.45 -2.54
C PRO A 41 -9.51 -2.20 -1.21
N MET A 42 -8.99 -1.55 -0.16
CA MET A 42 -8.78 -2.15 1.17
C MET A 42 -10.03 -2.11 2.05
N LYS A 43 -11.08 -1.37 1.64
CA LYS A 43 -12.32 -1.20 2.42
C LYS A 43 -13.03 -2.54 2.69
N TYR A 44 -13.02 -3.44 1.72
CA TYR A 44 -13.65 -4.75 1.84
C TYR A 44 -12.68 -5.85 1.40
N ASN A 45 -12.48 -6.83 2.29
CA ASN A 45 -11.80 -8.07 1.96
C ASN A 45 -12.80 -9.02 1.31
N THR A 46 -12.62 -9.27 0.02
CA THR A 46 -13.48 -10.12 -0.82
C THR A 46 -12.97 -11.56 -0.91
N TYR A 47 -11.76 -11.83 -0.42
CA TYR A 47 -11.20 -13.17 -0.42
C TYR A 47 -11.97 -14.07 0.55
N GLN A 48 -11.86 -15.39 0.38
CA GLN A 48 -12.57 -16.33 1.24
C GLN A 48 -11.92 -16.39 2.62
N LYS A 49 -12.70 -16.12 3.67
CA LYS A 49 -12.28 -16.29 5.07
C LYS A 49 -11.66 -17.67 5.30
N GLY A 50 -10.52 -17.70 6.00
CA GLY A 50 -9.81 -18.93 6.28
C GLY A 50 -8.75 -19.32 5.24
N GLN A 51 -8.58 -18.55 4.16
CA GLN A 51 -7.56 -18.78 3.13
C GLN A 51 -6.35 -17.87 3.30
N CYS A 52 -5.21 -18.28 2.72
CA CYS A 52 -3.97 -17.51 2.71
C CYS A 52 -4.16 -16.09 2.14
N THR A 53 -4.91 -15.97 1.04
CA THR A 53 -5.24 -14.71 0.38
C THR A 53 -6.01 -13.74 1.28
N TYR A 54 -6.99 -14.25 2.03
CA TYR A 54 -7.77 -13.45 2.98
C TYR A 54 -6.88 -12.90 4.10
N TYR A 55 -6.06 -13.76 4.69
CA TYR A 55 -5.16 -13.36 5.78
C TYR A 55 -4.13 -12.32 5.33
N VAL A 56 -3.45 -12.57 4.19
CA VAL A 56 -2.42 -11.66 3.67
C VAL A 56 -3.02 -10.30 3.31
N PHE A 57 -4.25 -10.26 2.77
CA PHE A 57 -4.94 -9.00 2.51
C PHE A 57 -5.18 -8.19 3.79
N ASP A 58 -5.62 -8.85 4.86
CA ASP A 58 -5.83 -8.19 6.16
C ASP A 58 -4.50 -7.69 6.75
N LYS A 59 -3.41 -8.48 6.65
CA LYS A 59 -2.06 -8.07 7.06
C LYS A 59 -1.56 -6.83 6.34
N VAL A 60 -1.71 -6.78 5.01
CA VAL A 60 -1.35 -5.60 4.20
C VAL A 60 -2.14 -4.35 4.65
N ARG A 61 -3.42 -4.53 4.99
CA ARG A 61 -4.26 -3.43 5.47
C ARG A 61 -3.83 -2.94 6.85
N GLU A 62 -3.49 -3.85 7.75
CA GLU A 62 -2.98 -3.53 9.09
C GLU A 62 -1.70 -2.71 9.02
N ASP A 63 -0.83 -3.01 8.06
CA ASP A 63 0.42 -2.27 7.82
C ASP A 63 0.23 -1.00 6.97
N HIS A 64 -1.00 -0.49 6.88
CA HIS A 64 -1.36 0.75 6.18
C HIS A 64 -0.98 0.77 4.69
N HIS A 65 -0.87 -0.40 4.09
CA HIS A 65 -0.63 -0.57 2.67
C HIS A 65 -1.90 -1.02 1.94
N GLN A 66 -1.82 -1.09 0.61
CA GLN A 66 -2.91 -1.53 -0.23
C GLN A 66 -2.49 -2.53 -1.31
N ILE A 67 -3.39 -3.45 -1.61
CA ILE A 67 -3.41 -4.37 -2.76
C ILE A 67 -4.83 -4.41 -3.34
N ALA A 68 -5.02 -5.02 -4.51
CA ALA A 68 -6.37 -5.19 -5.03
C ALA A 68 -7.11 -6.32 -4.29
N ASN A 69 -8.43 -6.19 -4.18
CA ASN A 69 -9.33 -7.21 -3.65
C ASN A 69 -9.93 -8.08 -4.77
N SER A 70 -9.22 -8.24 -5.90
CA SER A 70 -9.77 -8.91 -7.09
C SER A 70 -8.75 -9.80 -7.81
N TRP A 71 -7.66 -10.18 -7.15
CA TRP A 71 -6.62 -11.02 -7.77
C TRP A 71 -6.94 -12.52 -7.77
N HIS A 72 -8.02 -12.93 -7.10
CA HIS A 72 -8.54 -14.30 -7.03
C HIS A 72 -7.57 -15.26 -6.29
N ASP A 73 -7.30 -16.44 -6.85
CA ASP A 73 -6.45 -17.47 -6.25
C ASP A 73 -5.00 -16.99 -6.14
N ALA A 74 -4.27 -17.49 -5.13
CA ALA A 74 -2.89 -17.10 -4.86
C ALA A 74 -1.94 -17.29 -6.06
N LYS A 75 -2.15 -18.31 -6.89
CA LYS A 75 -1.37 -18.54 -8.13
C LYS A 75 -1.45 -17.39 -9.13
N ASP A 76 -2.53 -16.61 -9.11
CA ASP A 76 -2.77 -15.53 -10.07
C ASP A 76 -2.30 -14.16 -9.55
N TRP A 77 -1.94 -14.05 -8.27
CA TRP A 77 -1.62 -12.78 -7.62
C TRP A 77 -0.46 -12.04 -8.29
N ALA A 78 0.66 -12.70 -8.56
CA ALA A 78 1.81 -12.02 -9.19
C ALA A 78 1.48 -11.48 -10.60
N LYS A 79 0.68 -12.22 -11.38
CA LYS A 79 0.23 -11.82 -12.72
C LYS A 79 -0.75 -10.65 -12.65
N ASN A 80 -1.76 -10.74 -11.80
CA ASN A 80 -2.79 -9.72 -11.67
C ASN A 80 -2.25 -8.45 -11.00
N ALA A 81 -1.33 -8.58 -10.03
CA ALA A 81 -0.61 -7.46 -9.44
C ALA A 81 0.21 -6.69 -10.50
N LYS A 82 0.93 -7.39 -11.40
CA LYS A 82 1.61 -6.74 -12.53
C LYS A 82 0.64 -5.99 -13.44
N LYS A 83 -0.52 -6.58 -13.76
CA LYS A 83 -1.58 -5.95 -14.56
C LYS A 83 -2.11 -4.67 -13.90
N ASP A 84 -2.23 -4.68 -12.58
CA ASP A 84 -2.65 -3.54 -11.76
C ASP A 84 -1.48 -2.60 -11.39
N GLN A 85 -0.35 -2.73 -12.10
CA GLN A 85 0.82 -1.86 -11.98
C GLN A 85 1.45 -1.86 -10.58
N TYR A 86 1.40 -2.99 -9.88
CA TYR A 86 2.21 -3.21 -8.68
C TYR A 86 3.61 -3.66 -9.06
N LYS A 87 4.60 -3.30 -8.23
CA LYS A 87 5.95 -3.81 -8.39
C LYS A 87 5.96 -5.29 -8.00
N VAL A 88 6.37 -6.14 -8.93
CA VAL A 88 6.54 -7.58 -8.69
C VAL A 88 7.90 -8.01 -9.22
N ASN A 89 8.75 -8.56 -8.35
CA ASN A 89 10.12 -8.97 -8.68
C ASN A 89 10.63 -10.08 -7.74
N GLN A 90 11.91 -10.44 -7.87
CA GLN A 90 12.60 -11.44 -7.06
C GLN A 90 13.36 -10.85 -5.85
N HIS A 91 12.99 -9.64 -5.41
CA HIS A 91 13.66 -8.98 -4.28
C HIS A 91 12.71 -8.95 -3.08
N PRO A 92 12.88 -9.82 -2.07
CA PRO A 92 12.06 -9.80 -0.87
C PRO A 92 12.26 -8.50 -0.10
N LYS A 93 11.22 -8.07 0.59
CA LYS A 93 11.24 -6.92 1.49
C LYS A 93 10.26 -7.18 2.62
N GLU A 94 10.56 -6.67 3.80
CA GLU A 94 9.59 -6.58 4.88
C GLU A 94 8.32 -5.86 4.39
N GLY A 95 7.18 -6.44 4.73
CA GLY A 95 5.85 -6.02 4.28
C GLY A 95 5.50 -6.36 2.83
N ALA A 96 6.39 -7.02 2.08
CA ALA A 96 6.04 -7.58 0.79
C ALA A 96 5.31 -8.93 0.95
N ILE A 97 4.67 -9.36 -0.15
CA ILE A 97 3.94 -10.62 -0.21
C ILE A 97 4.79 -11.62 -0.99
N LEU A 98 5.12 -12.74 -0.36
CA LEU A 98 5.69 -13.91 -1.02
C LEU A 98 4.57 -14.64 -1.75
N GLN A 99 4.79 -14.99 -3.01
CA GLN A 99 3.84 -15.72 -3.84
C GLN A 99 4.50 -16.89 -4.56
N THR A 100 3.79 -18.03 -4.60
CA THR A 100 4.12 -19.19 -5.43
C THR A 100 2.89 -19.69 -6.18
N THR A 101 3.12 -20.27 -7.35
CA THR A 101 2.10 -20.99 -8.14
C THR A 101 2.03 -22.47 -7.78
N GLU A 102 2.87 -22.96 -6.86
CA GLU A 102 2.87 -24.35 -6.43
C GLU A 102 1.55 -24.74 -5.74
N GLY A 103 1.08 -25.95 -6.04
CA GLY A 103 -0.23 -26.44 -5.59
C GLY A 103 -1.40 -25.95 -6.46
N LYS A 104 -2.59 -26.51 -6.22
CA LYS A 104 -3.78 -26.28 -7.08
C LYS A 104 -4.21 -24.80 -7.17
N TYR A 105 -4.06 -24.07 -6.07
CA TYR A 105 -4.49 -22.67 -5.96
C TYR A 105 -3.32 -21.70 -5.80
N GLY A 106 -2.07 -22.18 -5.82
CA GLY A 106 -0.91 -21.40 -5.40
C GLY A 106 -0.90 -21.15 -3.90
N HIS A 107 0.06 -20.36 -3.43
CA HIS A 107 0.12 -19.92 -2.04
C HIS A 107 0.71 -18.52 -1.91
N VAL A 108 0.25 -17.78 -0.89
CA VAL A 108 0.78 -16.46 -0.53
C VAL A 108 1.04 -16.35 0.96
N ALA A 109 2.08 -15.62 1.33
CA ALA A 109 2.46 -15.33 2.71
C ALA A 109 2.90 -13.87 2.84
N TYR A 110 2.74 -13.29 4.03
CA TYR A 110 3.21 -11.96 4.35
C TYR A 110 4.63 -12.03 4.91
N ILE A 111 5.54 -11.18 4.42
CA ILE A 111 6.91 -11.12 4.94
C ILE A 111 6.93 -10.21 6.16
N GLU A 112 6.90 -10.82 7.33
CA GLU A 112 7.00 -10.13 8.62
C GLU A 112 8.42 -9.57 8.85
N LYS A 113 9.46 -10.26 8.36
CA LYS A 113 10.85 -9.81 8.46
C LYS A 113 11.76 -10.45 7.41
N VAL A 114 12.73 -9.68 6.91
CA VAL A 114 13.92 -10.20 6.21
C VAL A 114 15.06 -10.26 7.21
N ASN A 115 15.64 -11.44 7.44
CA ASN A 115 16.74 -11.62 8.38
C ASN A 115 18.09 -11.27 7.73
N ASP A 116 19.12 -11.06 8.56
CA ASP A 116 20.47 -10.70 8.11
C ASP A 116 21.12 -11.79 7.24
N ASP A 117 20.74 -13.06 7.43
CA ASP A 117 21.17 -14.20 6.63
C ASP A 117 20.36 -14.36 5.33
N GLN A 118 19.52 -13.38 5.00
CA GLN A 118 18.59 -13.35 3.86
C GLN A 118 17.43 -14.35 3.95
N SER A 119 17.28 -15.10 5.04
CA SER A 119 16.07 -15.89 5.28
C SER A 119 14.86 -14.99 5.55
N LEU A 120 13.66 -15.49 5.24
CA LEU A 120 12.42 -14.71 5.37
C LEU A 120 11.57 -15.28 6.49
N TYR A 121 11.25 -14.47 7.49
CA TYR A 121 10.20 -14.81 8.45
C TYR A 121 8.86 -14.38 7.88
N VAL A 122 7.97 -15.36 7.69
CA VAL A 122 6.66 -15.14 7.07
C VAL A 122 5.52 -15.58 7.97
N SER A 123 4.39 -14.90 7.85
CA SER A 123 3.11 -15.28 8.43
C SER A 123 2.09 -15.58 7.33
N GLU A 124 1.28 -16.60 7.52
CA GLU A 124 0.33 -17.09 6.52
C GLU A 124 -0.82 -17.84 7.19
N MET A 125 -1.91 -18.07 6.45
CA MET A 125 -3.04 -18.86 6.91
C MET A 125 -3.28 -20.05 5.98
N ASN A 126 -3.79 -21.15 6.54
CA ASN A 126 -4.15 -22.35 5.78
C ASN A 126 -2.96 -23.03 5.08
N PHE A 127 -1.75 -22.85 5.61
CA PHE A 127 -0.57 -23.59 5.17
C PHE A 127 -0.49 -24.96 5.86
N LYS A 128 -0.62 -24.98 7.20
CA LYS A 128 -0.61 -26.23 7.99
C LYS A 128 -1.98 -26.91 8.02
N LYS A 129 -3.04 -26.15 8.32
CA LYS A 129 -4.42 -26.63 8.44
C LYS A 129 -5.43 -25.52 8.10
N PRO A 130 -6.66 -25.87 7.67
CA PRO A 130 -7.73 -24.92 7.46
C PRO A 130 -7.92 -23.94 8.62
N TYR A 131 -8.02 -22.65 8.32
CA TYR A 131 -8.19 -21.53 9.28
C TYR A 131 -7.06 -21.31 10.28
N GLU A 132 -5.97 -22.07 10.21
CA GLU A 132 -4.82 -21.89 11.11
C GLU A 132 -3.88 -20.80 10.57
N ILE A 133 -3.58 -19.80 11.40
CA ILE A 133 -2.46 -18.88 11.16
C ILE A 133 -1.19 -19.59 11.62
N SER A 134 -0.18 -19.59 10.76
CA SER A 134 1.12 -20.16 11.05
C SER A 134 2.23 -19.22 10.63
N ASN A 135 3.37 -19.31 11.33
CA ASN A 135 4.60 -18.64 10.94
C ASN A 135 5.65 -19.69 10.58
N ARG A 136 6.53 -19.35 9.64
CA ARG A 136 7.70 -20.17 9.30
C ARG A 136 8.83 -19.30 8.75
N THR A 137 10.01 -19.88 8.69
CA THR A 137 11.17 -19.27 8.04
C THR A 137 11.40 -19.92 6.69
N ILE A 138 11.52 -19.11 5.65
CA ILE A 138 12.00 -19.51 4.33
C ILE A 138 13.52 -19.45 4.35
N PRO A 139 14.23 -20.58 4.14
CA PRO A 139 15.68 -20.57 4.03
C PRO A 139 16.15 -19.65 2.90
N ALA A 140 17.31 -19.00 3.07
CA ALA A 140 17.87 -18.10 2.07
C ALA A 140 18.00 -18.75 0.66
N ASN A 141 18.28 -20.06 0.63
CA ASN A 141 18.42 -20.83 -0.62
C ASN A 141 17.10 -21.07 -1.36
N ASP A 142 15.95 -20.83 -0.73
CA ASP A 142 14.63 -21.00 -1.33
C ASP A 142 13.99 -19.67 -1.75
N VAL A 143 14.60 -18.54 -1.39
CA VAL A 143 14.07 -17.19 -1.64
C VAL A 143 13.89 -16.91 -3.14
N ASP A 144 14.77 -17.43 -3.99
CA ASP A 144 14.71 -17.22 -5.44
C ASP A 144 13.58 -18.00 -6.14
N GLN A 145 12.92 -18.92 -5.44
CA GLN A 145 11.81 -19.73 -5.95
C GLN A 145 10.47 -18.97 -6.00
N TYR A 146 10.42 -17.77 -5.41
CA TYR A 146 9.18 -17.01 -5.23
C TYR A 146 9.11 -15.75 -6.08
N GLN A 147 7.88 -15.22 -6.22
CA GLN A 147 7.65 -13.84 -6.65
C GLN A 147 7.30 -12.98 -5.44
N TYR A 148 7.80 -11.75 -5.41
CA TYR A 148 7.51 -10.79 -4.35
C TYR A 148 6.68 -9.64 -4.90
N ILE A 149 5.46 -9.52 -4.39
CA ILE A 149 4.55 -8.42 -4.70
C ILE A 149 4.76 -7.36 -3.63
N HIS A 150 5.04 -6.13 -4.05
CA HIS A 150 5.27 -4.99 -3.15
C HIS A 150 3.98 -4.17 -3.05
N PRO A 151 3.27 -4.17 -1.91
CA PRO A 151 2.10 -3.33 -1.70
C PRO A 151 2.39 -1.85 -1.91
N LYS A 152 1.37 -1.09 -2.31
CA LYS A 152 1.45 0.37 -2.43
C LYS A 152 1.04 1.01 -1.10
N GLU A 153 1.46 2.24 -0.85
CA GLU A 153 0.96 3.05 0.28
C GLU A 153 -0.56 3.26 0.16
N ASN A 154 -1.30 3.11 1.26
CA ASN A 154 -2.74 3.35 1.29
C ASN A 154 -3.05 4.83 1.59
N LYS A 155 -3.36 5.60 0.54
CA LYS A 155 -3.66 7.04 0.63
C LYS A 155 -4.99 7.37 1.32
N HIS A 156 -5.80 6.37 1.67
CA HIS A 156 -7.10 6.56 2.31
C HIS A 156 -7.06 6.38 3.83
N MET A 157 -5.87 6.16 4.42
CA MET A 157 -5.67 5.97 5.85
C MET A 157 -4.75 7.03 6.48
N SER A 158 -4.46 8.13 5.75
CA SER A 158 -3.69 9.29 6.22
C SER A 158 -4.53 10.26 7.05
#